data_AF-A0A3N8IG72-F1
#
_entry.id   AF-A0A3N8IG72-F1
#
_cell.length_a   1.000
_cell.length_b   1.000
_cell.length_c   1.000
_cell.angle_alpha   90.00
_cell.angle_beta   90.00
_cell.angle_gamma   90.00
#
_symmetry.space_group_name_H-M   'P 1'
#
loop_
_entity.id
_entity.type
_entity.pdbx_description
1 polymer ?
#
loop_
_entity_poly.entity_id
_entity_poly.type
_entity_poly.pdbx_seq_one_letter_code
_entity_poly.pdbx_strand_id
1 'polypeptide(L)'
;MNTTSTDLDVDFACTGCGACCRDLRIPLTLDEAIAWLRRDGHVELLCDAMPWPVEPEPGDAFAAYKRARSTAATSGSLPVRITAMLTASHAGPCPNLRDDLRCGIYDERPLVCRIYPAEVNPFVALMPGGKQCPPDAWQHAPLIRGGTLVDAATREHIARSRAASEAETPLRARLCAVLGIDTAAVANEGFMVHAPAAATLLAALTDLCAPSPAEAVEATEWKLVSNRAPTVETLVSVGASSVLAGNGTGPHARYLGFHPDA
;
A
#
# COMPACT_ATOMS: atom_id res chain seq x y z
N MET A 1 17.46 25.43 4.85
CA MET A 1 18.07 25.73 3.54
C MET A 1 17.44 24.79 2.53
N ASN A 2 16.45 25.29 1.79
CA ASN A 2 15.72 24.52 0.78
C ASN A 2 16.56 24.44 -0.49
N THR A 3 17.16 23.28 -0.75
CA THR A 3 17.53 22.89 -2.11
C THR A 3 16.32 22.24 -2.75
N THR A 4 15.47 23.05 -3.38
CA THR A 4 14.68 22.59 -4.53
C THR A 4 15.67 22.20 -5.62
N SER A 5 16.18 20.97 -5.57
CA SER A 5 16.99 20.42 -6.64
C SER A 5 16.05 19.97 -7.75
N THR A 6 15.75 20.89 -8.66
CA THR A 6 15.18 20.61 -9.99
C THR A 6 16.24 20.04 -10.95
N ASP A 7 17.38 19.59 -10.43
CA ASP A 7 18.58 19.16 -11.17
C ASP A 7 19.01 17.73 -10.79
N LEU A 8 18.04 16.85 -10.50
CA LEU A 8 18.34 15.45 -10.25
C LEU A 8 18.31 14.66 -11.57
N ASP A 9 19.49 14.48 -12.16
CA ASP A 9 19.70 13.48 -13.20
C ASP A 9 20.01 12.14 -12.55
N VAL A 10 19.27 11.11 -12.95
CA VAL A 10 19.42 9.75 -12.42
C VAL A 10 19.52 8.78 -13.58
N ASP A 11 20.50 7.89 -13.52
CA ASP A 11 20.61 6.75 -14.43
C ASP A 11 20.13 5.47 -13.75
N PHE A 12 19.47 4.61 -14.52
CA PHE A 12 19.10 3.28 -14.09
C PHE A 12 18.87 2.33 -15.28
N ALA A 13 19.41 1.12 -15.19
CA ALA A 13 18.96 -0.03 -15.97
C ALA A 13 18.91 -1.27 -15.06
N CYS A 14 17.83 -2.04 -15.15
CA CYS A 14 17.71 -3.30 -14.42
C CYS A 14 18.80 -4.28 -14.88
N THR A 15 19.62 -4.78 -13.95
CA THR A 15 20.69 -5.74 -14.22
C THR A 15 20.25 -7.20 -14.14
N GLY A 16 18.99 -7.47 -13.82
CA GLY A 16 18.50 -8.84 -13.60
C GLY A 16 19.05 -9.49 -12.33
N CYS A 17 19.47 -8.71 -11.33
CA CYS A 17 20.05 -9.23 -10.09
C CYS A 17 19.05 -9.93 -9.14
N GLY A 18 17.74 -9.76 -9.35
CA GLY A 18 16.70 -10.36 -8.51
C GLY A 18 16.58 -9.79 -7.08
N ALA A 19 17.38 -8.79 -6.69
CA ALA A 19 17.38 -8.23 -5.33
C ALA A 19 16.04 -7.58 -4.97
N CYS A 20 15.47 -6.81 -5.89
CA CYS A 20 14.14 -6.21 -5.71
C CYS A 20 12.97 -7.19 -5.89
N CYS A 21 13.24 -8.49 -6.04
CA CYS A 21 12.26 -9.56 -6.21
C CYS A 21 12.20 -10.49 -4.98
N ARG A 22 12.70 -10.06 -3.81
CA ARG A 22 12.82 -10.86 -2.59
C ARG A 22 12.23 -10.10 -1.40
N ASP A 23 11.59 -10.84 -0.49
CA ASP A 23 11.11 -10.32 0.81
C ASP A 23 10.20 -9.08 0.66
N LEU A 24 9.27 -9.14 -0.31
CA LEU A 24 8.48 -7.98 -0.69
C LEU A 24 7.05 -8.03 -0.16
N ARG A 25 6.52 -6.81 -0.03
CA ARG A 25 5.10 -6.50 -0.03
C ARG A 25 4.84 -5.64 -1.26
N ILE A 26 4.21 -6.22 -2.26
CA ILE A 26 3.98 -5.59 -3.56
C ILE A 26 2.53 -5.08 -3.54
N PRO A 27 2.28 -3.75 -3.49
CA PRO A 27 0.92 -3.23 -3.62
C PRO A 27 0.31 -3.64 -4.95
N LEU A 28 -0.94 -4.11 -4.88
CA LEU A 28 -1.70 -4.60 -6.04
C LEU A 28 -2.95 -3.76 -6.25
N THR A 29 -3.36 -3.63 -7.51
CA THR A 29 -4.75 -3.34 -7.85
C THR A 29 -5.65 -4.52 -7.52
N LEU A 30 -6.98 -4.36 -7.58
CA LEU A 30 -7.91 -5.48 -7.37
C LEU A 30 -7.71 -6.58 -8.40
N ASP A 31 -7.59 -6.22 -9.69
CA ASP A 31 -7.34 -7.17 -10.77
C ASP A 31 -6.01 -7.89 -10.60
N GLU A 32 -4.95 -7.18 -10.19
CA GLU A 32 -3.65 -7.77 -9.90
C GLU A 32 -3.72 -8.74 -8.71
N ALA A 33 -4.49 -8.42 -7.66
CA ALA A 33 -4.72 -9.32 -6.53
C ALA A 33 -5.44 -10.60 -6.94
N ILE A 34 -6.49 -10.50 -7.77
CA ILE A 34 -7.20 -11.66 -8.34
C ILE A 34 -6.23 -12.52 -9.16
N ALA A 35 -5.46 -11.88 -10.04
CA ALA A 35 -4.50 -12.57 -10.90
C ALA A 35 -3.38 -13.24 -10.08
N TRP A 36 -2.97 -12.65 -8.95
CA TRP A 36 -1.98 -13.20 -8.04
C TRP A 36 -2.50 -14.44 -7.30
N LEU A 37 -3.72 -14.35 -6.74
CA LEU A 37 -4.38 -15.45 -6.05
C LEU A 37 -4.63 -16.65 -6.97
N ARG A 38 -4.98 -16.41 -8.24
CA ARG A 38 -5.18 -17.47 -9.25
C ARG A 38 -3.89 -18.23 -9.63
N ARG A 39 -2.73 -17.70 -9.26
CA ARG A 39 -1.42 -18.36 -9.42
C ARG A 39 -0.91 -18.95 -8.11
N ASP A 40 -1.82 -19.25 -7.18
CA ASP A 40 -1.52 -19.75 -5.83
C ASP A 40 -0.63 -18.79 -5.01
N GLY A 41 -0.63 -17.50 -5.37
CA GLY A 41 0.09 -16.46 -4.66
C GLY A 41 -0.61 -16.03 -3.36
N HIS A 42 0.17 -15.57 -2.39
CA HIS A 42 -0.34 -15.05 -1.11
C HIS A 42 -0.63 -13.55 -1.20
N VAL A 43 -1.82 -13.13 -0.77
CA VAL A 43 -2.26 -11.73 -0.74
C VAL A 43 -2.76 -11.36 0.66
N GLU A 44 -2.28 -10.23 1.18
CA GLU A 44 -2.66 -9.67 2.48
C GLU A 44 -3.25 -8.27 2.30
N LEU A 45 -4.17 -7.87 3.17
CA LEU A 45 -4.63 -6.48 3.29
C LEU A 45 -3.82 -5.76 4.37
N LEU A 46 -3.20 -4.65 4.03
CA LEU A 46 -2.55 -3.74 4.96
C LEU A 46 -3.46 -2.55 5.22
N CYS A 47 -3.82 -2.37 6.48
CA CYS A 47 -4.73 -1.32 6.92
C CYS A 47 -4.04 -0.34 7.88
N ASP A 48 -4.11 0.95 7.55
CA ASP A 48 -3.78 2.05 8.46
C ASP A 48 -4.95 3.04 8.59
N ALA A 49 -4.90 3.82 9.66
CA ALA A 49 -5.91 4.80 10.03
C ALA A 49 -5.24 6.12 10.39
N MET A 50 -5.65 7.17 9.69
CA MET A 50 -5.24 8.55 9.98
C MET A 50 -6.34 9.24 10.79
N PRO A 51 -6.05 9.72 12.01
CA PRO A 51 -6.92 10.70 12.67
C PRO A 51 -7.19 11.89 11.74
N TRP A 52 -8.46 12.22 11.56
CA TRP A 52 -8.91 13.25 10.61
C TRP A 52 -10.01 14.13 11.23
N PRO A 53 -9.74 14.77 12.38
CA PRO A 53 -10.78 15.49 13.13
C PRO A 53 -11.32 16.72 12.40
N VAL A 54 -10.51 17.35 11.55
CA VAL A 54 -10.86 18.54 10.76
C VAL A 54 -10.37 18.34 9.35
N GLU A 55 -11.17 18.76 8.37
CA GLU A 55 -10.73 18.76 6.97
C GLU A 55 -9.62 19.80 6.78
N PRO A 56 -8.46 19.40 6.20
CA PRO A 56 -7.41 20.35 5.85
C PRO A 56 -7.90 21.41 4.85
N GLU A 57 -7.27 22.58 4.90
CA GLU A 57 -7.61 23.71 4.02
C GLU A 57 -7.53 23.33 2.53
N PRO A 58 -8.44 23.87 1.68
CA PRO A 58 -8.36 23.68 0.24
C PRO A 58 -6.99 24.11 -0.31
N GLY A 59 -6.40 23.26 -1.16
CA GLY A 59 -5.09 23.52 -1.77
C GLY A 59 -3.93 22.77 -1.13
N ASP A 60 -4.13 22.09 0.01
CA ASP A 60 -3.15 21.12 0.52
C ASP A 60 -3.14 19.87 -0.39
N ALA A 61 -2.17 19.83 -1.30
CA ALA A 61 -2.02 18.73 -2.26
C ALA A 61 -1.73 17.38 -1.57
N PHE A 62 -1.02 17.38 -0.44
CA PHE A 62 -0.71 16.15 0.29
C PHE A 62 -1.95 15.61 1.00
N ALA A 63 -2.73 16.49 1.63
CA ALA A 63 -4.03 16.14 2.20
C ALA A 63 -4.99 15.61 1.13
N ALA A 64 -5.10 16.29 -0.02
CA ALA A 64 -5.92 15.85 -1.14
C ALA A 64 -5.50 14.45 -1.65
N TYR A 65 -4.19 14.22 -1.78
CA TYR A 65 -3.65 12.93 -2.18
C TYR A 65 -3.92 11.81 -1.17
N LYS A 66 -3.88 12.09 0.14
CA LYS A 66 -4.29 11.13 1.17
C LYS A 66 -5.80 10.89 1.15
N ARG A 67 -6.59 11.95 1.00
CA ARG A 67 -8.06 11.89 0.94
C ARG A 67 -8.54 11.00 -0.20
N ALA A 68 -8.00 11.18 -1.41
CA ALA A 68 -8.44 10.45 -2.60
C ALA A 68 -8.19 8.93 -2.53
N ARG A 69 -7.28 8.47 -1.65
CA ARG A 69 -6.86 7.06 -1.55
C ARG A 69 -7.22 6.41 -0.21
N SER A 70 -8.16 7.01 0.52
CA SER A 70 -8.62 6.51 1.81
C SER A 70 -10.13 6.72 1.94
N THR A 71 -10.75 5.99 2.84
CA THR A 71 -12.21 6.05 3.09
C THR A 71 -12.48 6.75 4.40
N ALA A 72 -13.46 7.67 4.42
CA ALA A 72 -13.91 8.30 5.66
C ALA A 72 -14.61 7.27 6.55
N ALA A 73 -14.25 7.25 7.83
CA ALA A 73 -14.83 6.35 8.83
C ALA A 73 -14.75 6.98 10.23
N THR A 74 -15.18 6.24 11.24
CA THR A 74 -15.09 6.63 12.65
C THR A 74 -14.41 5.54 13.47
N SER A 75 -13.73 5.97 14.52
CA SER A 75 -13.29 5.11 15.61
C SER A 75 -13.80 5.72 16.90
N GLY A 76 -14.75 5.07 17.57
CA GLY A 76 -15.53 5.73 18.62
C GLY A 76 -16.10 7.06 18.11
N SER A 77 -15.80 8.17 18.79
CA SER A 77 -16.21 9.52 18.35
C SER A 77 -15.19 10.22 17.44
N LEU A 78 -14.00 9.65 17.22
CA LEU A 78 -12.94 10.28 16.42
C LEU A 78 -13.17 10.01 14.92
N PRO A 79 -13.32 11.06 14.09
CA PRO A 79 -13.29 10.90 12.65
C PRO A 79 -11.89 10.46 12.18
N VAL A 80 -11.85 9.44 11.33
CA VAL A 80 -10.61 8.88 10.78
C VAL A 80 -10.74 8.68 9.28
N ARG A 81 -9.60 8.48 8.62
CA ARG A 81 -9.53 7.98 7.26
C ARG A 81 -8.75 6.68 7.22
N ILE A 82 -9.35 5.67 6.61
CA ILE A 82 -8.78 4.32 6.51
C ILE A 82 -8.14 4.13 5.14
N THR A 83 -6.89 3.71 5.11
CA THR A 83 -6.25 3.17 3.90
C THR A 83 -6.25 1.66 4.01
N ALA A 84 -6.73 0.98 2.96
CA ALA A 84 -6.56 -0.46 2.80
C ALA A 84 -5.80 -0.73 1.50
N MET A 85 -4.75 -1.55 1.59
CA MET A 85 -3.91 -1.93 0.44
C MET A 85 -3.88 -3.44 0.31
N LEU A 86 -4.22 -3.95 -0.87
CA LEU A 86 -3.94 -5.34 -1.22
C LEU A 86 -2.46 -5.47 -1.53
N THR A 87 -1.81 -6.47 -0.97
CA THR A 87 -0.37 -6.69 -1.15
C THR A 87 -0.07 -8.15 -1.43
N ALA A 88 0.61 -8.44 -2.52
CA ALA A 88 1.30 -9.72 -2.66
C ALA A 88 2.46 -9.74 -1.65
N SER A 89 2.45 -10.73 -0.77
CA SER A 89 3.42 -10.82 0.33
C SER A 89 4.15 -12.16 0.26
N HIS A 90 5.47 -12.12 0.21
CA HIS A 90 6.29 -13.33 0.20
C HIS A 90 7.58 -13.14 0.99
N ALA A 91 7.91 -14.12 1.82
CA ALA A 91 9.24 -14.25 2.41
C ALA A 91 10.14 -15.04 1.45
N GLY A 92 11.34 -14.55 1.21
CA GLY A 92 12.24 -15.07 0.18
C GLY A 92 11.88 -14.64 -1.24
N PRO A 93 12.29 -15.41 -2.27
CA PRO A 93 12.09 -15.03 -3.66
C PRO A 93 10.60 -14.96 -4.01
N CYS A 94 10.26 -13.97 -4.85
CA CYS A 94 8.95 -13.89 -5.48
C CYS A 94 8.63 -15.23 -6.17
N PRO A 95 7.39 -15.76 -6.06
CA PRO A 95 7.02 -17.02 -6.69
C PRO A 95 7.13 -16.98 -8.23
N ASN A 96 7.16 -15.78 -8.81
CA ASN A 96 7.36 -15.57 -10.23
C ASN A 96 8.83 -15.28 -10.59
N LEU A 97 9.78 -15.35 -9.66
CA LEU A 97 11.21 -15.21 -9.95
C LEU A 97 11.76 -16.55 -10.44
N ARG A 98 12.33 -16.57 -11.65
CA ARG A 98 12.94 -17.76 -12.24
C ARG A 98 14.38 -17.96 -11.77
N ASP A 99 14.93 -19.12 -12.07
CA ASP A 99 16.32 -19.50 -11.73
C ASP A 99 17.36 -18.56 -12.37
N ASP A 100 17.04 -17.96 -13.51
CA ASP A 100 17.87 -16.95 -14.18
C ASP A 100 17.71 -15.54 -13.59
N LEU A 101 17.03 -15.42 -12.44
CA LEU A 101 16.71 -14.18 -11.72
C LEU A 101 15.84 -13.19 -12.52
N ARG A 102 15.20 -13.64 -13.60
CA ARG A 102 14.23 -12.86 -14.35
C ARG A 102 12.80 -13.15 -13.91
N CYS A 103 11.94 -12.16 -14.08
CA CYS A 103 10.52 -12.30 -13.78
C CYS A 103 9.85 -13.18 -14.84
N GLY A 104 9.16 -14.23 -14.39
CA GLY A 104 8.46 -15.18 -15.25
C GLY A 104 7.12 -14.71 -15.79
N ILE A 105 6.60 -13.60 -15.27
CA ILE A 105 5.34 -12.97 -15.68
C ILE A 105 5.60 -11.55 -16.22
N TYR A 106 6.65 -11.37 -17.02
CA TYR A 106 7.18 -10.05 -17.37
C TYR A 106 6.12 -9.04 -17.86
N ASP A 107 5.20 -9.51 -18.70
CA ASP A 107 4.11 -8.71 -19.30
C ASP A 107 2.87 -8.60 -18.42
N GLU A 108 2.81 -9.35 -17.32
CA GLU A 108 1.71 -9.38 -16.35
C GLU A 108 2.16 -8.92 -14.95
N ARG A 109 3.39 -8.38 -14.84
CA ARG A 109 3.92 -7.82 -13.60
C ARG A 109 2.94 -6.78 -13.02
N PRO A 110 2.78 -6.74 -11.69
CA PRO A 110 2.07 -5.66 -11.03
C PRO A 110 2.64 -4.29 -11.43
N LEU A 111 1.81 -3.26 -11.49
CA LEU A 111 2.20 -1.91 -11.92
C LEU A 111 3.41 -1.41 -11.14
N VAL A 112 3.43 -1.59 -9.82
CA VAL A 112 4.57 -1.19 -8.97
C VAL A 112 5.88 -1.86 -9.35
N CYS A 113 5.85 -3.12 -9.81
CA CYS A 113 7.03 -3.84 -10.28
C CYS A 113 7.52 -3.35 -11.65
N ARG A 114 6.63 -2.74 -12.45
CA ARG A 114 7.02 -2.11 -13.73
C ARG A 114 7.50 -0.68 -13.55
N ILE A 115 7.01 0.00 -12.51
CA ILE A 115 7.39 1.37 -12.16
C ILE A 115 8.76 1.39 -11.49
N TYR A 116 9.11 0.32 -10.76
CA TYR A 116 10.39 0.20 -10.08
C TYR A 116 11.57 0.45 -11.04
N PRO A 117 12.52 1.33 -10.68
CA PRO A 117 12.77 1.87 -9.35
C PRO A 117 12.09 3.21 -9.06
N ALA A 118 11.37 3.81 -10.02
CA ALA A 118 10.73 5.11 -9.86
C ALA A 118 9.68 5.13 -8.74
N GLU A 119 9.25 6.32 -8.34
CA GLU A 119 8.29 6.51 -7.24
C GLU A 119 6.87 6.72 -7.75
N VAL A 120 5.93 5.94 -7.21
CA VAL A 120 4.49 6.15 -7.44
C VAL A 120 4.00 7.35 -6.65
N ASN A 121 4.50 7.59 -5.44
CA ASN A 121 4.05 8.70 -4.61
C ASN A 121 4.70 10.02 -5.07
N PRO A 122 3.94 11.04 -5.52
CA PRO A 122 4.51 12.29 -6.03
C PRO A 122 5.22 13.13 -4.96
N PHE A 123 5.02 12.82 -3.67
CA PHE A 123 5.65 13.49 -2.54
C PHE A 123 6.91 12.77 -2.05
N VAL A 124 7.29 11.67 -2.68
CA VAL A 124 8.51 10.91 -2.35
C VAL A 124 9.49 11.05 -3.50
N ALA A 125 10.68 11.57 -3.20
CA ALA A 125 11.76 11.63 -4.17
C ALA A 125 12.41 10.25 -4.34
N LEU A 126 12.81 9.93 -5.57
CA LEU A 126 13.61 8.74 -5.84
C LEU A 126 14.97 8.88 -5.16
N MET A 127 15.29 7.94 -4.26
CA MET A 127 16.60 7.84 -3.62
C MET A 127 17.26 6.50 -3.99
N PRO A 128 18.28 6.48 -4.86
CA PRO A 128 18.98 5.26 -5.26
C PRO A 128 19.46 4.40 -4.07
N GLY A 129 20.02 5.03 -3.03
CA GLY A 129 20.49 4.33 -1.83
C GLY A 129 19.40 3.66 -1.00
N GLY A 130 18.12 3.99 -1.21
CA GLY A 130 16.97 3.33 -0.58
C GLY A 130 16.42 2.15 -1.38
N LYS A 131 17.04 1.80 -2.51
CA LYS A 131 16.59 0.73 -3.41
C LYS A 131 17.50 -0.48 -3.28
N GLN A 132 16.92 -1.66 -3.52
CA GLN A 132 17.61 -2.95 -3.42
C GLN A 132 18.56 -3.25 -4.60
N CYS A 133 18.54 -2.46 -5.67
CA CYS A 133 19.41 -2.70 -6.82
C CYS A 133 20.88 -2.39 -6.51
N PRO A 134 21.82 -3.20 -7.03
CA PRO A 134 23.25 -2.97 -6.86
C PRO A 134 23.72 -1.66 -7.50
N PRO A 135 24.88 -1.12 -7.09
CA PRO A 135 25.38 0.18 -7.57
C PRO A 135 25.62 0.29 -9.09
N ASP A 136 25.92 -0.82 -9.76
CA ASP A 136 26.12 -0.87 -11.22
C ASP A 136 24.82 -0.54 -11.98
N ALA A 137 23.66 -0.98 -11.47
CA ALA A 137 22.35 -0.69 -12.06
C ALA A 137 22.09 0.81 -12.27
N TRP A 138 22.77 1.69 -11.52
CA TRP A 138 22.55 3.14 -11.52
C TRP A 138 23.45 3.92 -12.48
N GLN A 139 24.10 3.25 -13.44
CA GLN A 139 25.16 3.86 -14.28
C GLN A 139 24.94 3.68 -15.79
N HIS A 140 23.81 3.11 -16.20
CA HIS A 140 23.68 2.53 -17.55
C HIS A 140 22.78 3.28 -18.53
N ALA A 141 21.64 3.82 -18.08
CA ALA A 141 20.67 4.45 -18.97
C ALA A 141 19.95 5.60 -18.27
N PRO A 142 19.60 6.68 -18.98
CA PRO A 142 18.80 7.77 -18.39
C PRO A 142 17.47 7.27 -17.82
N LEU A 143 17.21 7.55 -16.54
CA LEU A 143 15.91 7.34 -15.90
C LEU A 143 15.19 8.67 -15.65
N ILE A 144 15.90 9.64 -15.08
CA ILE A 144 15.41 10.98 -14.79
C ILE A 144 16.36 11.99 -15.42
N ARG A 145 15.80 13.01 -16.09
CA ARG A 145 16.54 14.19 -16.56
C ARG A 145 15.81 15.46 -16.18
N GLY A 146 16.50 16.41 -15.55
CA GLY A 146 15.90 17.65 -15.05
C GLY A 146 14.68 17.40 -14.17
N GLY A 147 14.76 16.39 -13.29
CA GLY A 147 13.66 15.98 -12.40
C GLY A 147 12.48 15.26 -13.09
N THR A 148 12.52 15.03 -14.40
CA THR A 148 11.46 14.35 -15.15
C THR A 148 11.87 12.93 -15.53
N LEU A 149 11.02 11.95 -15.24
CA LEU A 149 11.20 10.57 -15.75
C LEU A 149 11.23 10.60 -17.27
N VAL A 150 12.25 10.00 -17.89
CA VAL A 150 12.40 10.02 -19.36
C VAL A 150 11.55 8.95 -20.05
N ASP A 151 11.36 7.79 -19.42
CA ASP A 151 10.61 6.68 -19.99
C ASP A 151 9.08 6.92 -19.94
N ALA A 152 8.46 6.96 -21.12
CA ALA A 152 7.03 7.22 -21.26
C ALA A 152 6.17 6.08 -20.72
N ALA A 153 6.61 4.83 -20.88
CA ALA A 153 5.86 3.67 -20.38
C ALA A 153 5.79 3.68 -18.85
N THR A 154 6.91 3.98 -18.18
CA THR A 154 6.96 4.14 -16.72
C THR A 154 6.03 5.27 -16.24
N ARG A 155 6.02 6.43 -16.91
CA ARG A 155 5.10 7.54 -16.57
C ARG A 155 3.64 7.12 -16.70
N GLU A 156 3.28 6.40 -17.76
CA GLU A 156 1.94 5.86 -17.96
C GLU A 156 1.56 4.86 -16.86
N HIS A 157 2.49 3.98 -16.47
CA HIS A 157 2.24 3.04 -15.38
C HIS A 157 2.03 3.74 -14.03
N ILE A 158 2.76 4.82 -13.75
CA ILE A 158 2.53 5.67 -12.57
C ILE A 158 1.13 6.27 -12.60
N ALA A 159 0.72 6.84 -13.75
CA ALA A 159 -0.62 7.41 -13.90
C ALA A 159 -1.71 6.36 -13.66
N ARG A 160 -1.58 5.18 -14.28
CA ARG A 160 -2.49 4.04 -14.08
C ARG A 160 -2.53 3.57 -12.64
N SER A 161 -1.38 3.48 -11.96
CA SER A 161 -1.30 3.03 -10.57
C SER A 161 -2.02 4.01 -9.62
N ARG A 162 -1.82 5.32 -9.83
CA ARG A 162 -2.52 6.37 -9.06
C ARG A 162 -4.02 6.35 -9.32
N ALA A 163 -4.43 6.33 -10.58
CA ALA A 163 -5.83 6.28 -10.98
C ALA A 163 -6.55 5.05 -10.41
N ALA A 164 -5.92 3.87 -10.48
CA ALA A 164 -6.46 2.65 -9.89
C ALA A 164 -6.55 2.77 -8.36
N SER A 165 -5.52 3.28 -7.68
CA SER A 165 -5.56 3.48 -6.24
C SER A 165 -6.70 4.38 -5.78
N GLU A 166 -7.03 5.42 -6.54
CA GLU A 166 -8.16 6.31 -6.24
C GLU A 166 -9.50 5.64 -6.53
N ALA A 167 -9.67 5.10 -7.75
CA ALA A 167 -10.91 4.48 -8.19
C ALA A 167 -11.31 3.25 -7.36
N GLU A 168 -10.34 2.49 -6.86
CA GLU A 168 -10.57 1.27 -6.08
C GLU A 168 -10.79 1.53 -4.59
N THR A 169 -10.56 2.74 -4.08
CA THR A 169 -10.75 3.09 -2.66
C THR A 169 -12.11 2.64 -2.12
N PRO A 170 -13.26 2.97 -2.75
CA PRO A 170 -14.56 2.50 -2.28
C PRO A 170 -14.70 0.97 -2.34
N LEU A 171 -14.09 0.30 -3.32
CA LEU A 171 -14.14 -1.15 -3.44
C LEU A 171 -13.36 -1.84 -2.32
N ARG A 172 -12.19 -1.29 -1.94
CA ARG A 172 -11.40 -1.81 -0.82
C ARG A 172 -12.09 -1.61 0.52
N ALA A 173 -12.84 -0.53 0.71
CA ALA A 173 -13.67 -0.35 1.89
C ALA A 173 -14.80 -1.40 1.97
N ARG A 174 -15.50 -1.65 0.87
CA ARG A 174 -16.51 -2.72 0.78
C ARG A 174 -15.89 -4.09 1.03
N LEU A 175 -14.70 -4.34 0.49
CA LEU A 175 -13.95 -5.57 0.73
C LEU A 175 -13.67 -5.78 2.21
N CYS A 176 -13.17 -4.76 2.92
CA CYS A 176 -12.95 -4.83 4.36
C CYS A 176 -14.24 -5.18 5.11
N ALA A 177 -15.36 -4.52 4.78
CA ALA A 177 -16.64 -4.78 5.42
C ALA A 177 -17.14 -6.22 5.20
N VAL A 178 -17.09 -6.74 3.95
CA VAL A 178 -17.48 -8.12 3.62
C VAL A 178 -16.60 -9.15 4.33
N LEU A 179 -15.32 -8.84 4.53
CA LEU A 179 -14.37 -9.72 5.22
C LEU A 179 -14.40 -9.56 6.74
N GLY A 180 -15.21 -8.66 7.30
CA GLY A 180 -15.24 -8.37 8.73
C GLY A 180 -13.93 -7.75 9.26
N ILE A 181 -13.23 -7.00 8.40
CA ILE A 181 -12.00 -6.28 8.75
C ILE A 181 -12.34 -4.90 9.28
N ASP A 182 -12.05 -4.67 10.56
CA ASP A 182 -12.40 -3.45 11.29
C ASP A 182 -11.23 -2.86 12.12
N THR A 183 -10.03 -3.46 12.03
CA THR A 183 -8.84 -2.95 12.73
C THR A 183 -7.82 -2.36 11.76
N ALA A 184 -7.31 -1.18 12.10
CA ALA A 184 -6.26 -0.50 11.35
C ALA A 184 -5.18 0.01 12.30
N ALA A 185 -3.91 -0.01 11.86
CA ALA A 185 -2.84 0.58 12.66
C ALA A 185 -2.90 2.10 12.59
N VAL A 186 -2.42 2.80 13.62
CA VAL A 186 -2.27 4.25 13.55
C VAL A 186 -1.27 4.59 12.43
N ALA A 187 -1.67 5.46 11.51
CA ALA A 187 -0.83 5.84 10.37
C ALA A 187 0.51 6.42 10.85
N ASN A 188 1.58 6.03 10.14
CA ASN A 188 2.99 6.26 10.50
C ASN A 188 3.52 5.48 11.71
N GLU A 189 2.74 4.61 12.35
CA GLU A 189 3.24 3.73 13.43
C GLU A 189 3.26 2.24 13.04
N GLY A 190 2.50 1.86 12.00
CA GLY A 190 2.52 0.50 11.47
C GLY A 190 1.40 0.22 10.47
N PHE A 191 1.17 -1.08 10.22
CA PHE A 191 0.01 -1.62 9.53
C PHE A 191 -0.65 -2.73 10.35
N MET A 192 -1.99 -2.78 10.33
CA MET A 192 -2.70 -4.02 10.61
C MET A 192 -2.70 -4.87 9.34
N VAL A 193 -2.08 -6.03 9.41
CA VAL A 193 -2.01 -7.00 8.32
C VAL A 193 -3.10 -8.03 8.52
N HIS A 194 -3.99 -8.16 7.55
CA HIS A 194 -5.03 -9.17 7.49
C HIS A 194 -4.76 -10.16 6.36
N ALA A 195 -4.72 -11.44 6.66
CA ALA A 195 -4.38 -12.54 5.76
C ALA A 195 -5.54 -13.54 5.68
N PRO A 196 -6.71 -13.14 5.14
CA PRO A 196 -7.84 -14.05 4.95
C PRO A 196 -7.43 -15.24 4.06
N ALA A 197 -8.14 -16.37 4.21
CA ALA A 197 -7.89 -17.54 3.37
C ALA A 197 -8.02 -17.18 1.88
N ALA A 198 -7.08 -17.67 1.05
CA ALA A 198 -6.97 -17.31 -0.35
C ALA A 198 -8.29 -17.50 -1.14
N ALA A 199 -9.00 -18.61 -0.90
CA ALA A 199 -10.29 -18.88 -1.53
C ALA A 199 -11.37 -17.86 -1.13
N THR A 200 -11.43 -17.48 0.14
CA THR A 200 -12.36 -16.47 0.66
C THR A 200 -12.07 -15.10 0.06
N LEU A 201 -10.80 -14.70 0.02
CA LEU A 201 -10.39 -13.42 -0.56
C LEU A 201 -10.67 -13.36 -2.07
N LEU A 202 -10.36 -14.43 -2.80
CA LEU A 202 -10.61 -14.53 -4.24
C LEU A 202 -12.10 -14.44 -4.56
N ALA A 203 -12.95 -15.12 -3.78
CA ALA A 203 -14.40 -15.05 -3.94
C ALA A 203 -14.89 -13.62 -3.71
N ALA A 204 -14.52 -12.99 -2.59
CA ALA A 204 -14.93 -11.62 -2.27
C ALA A 204 -14.47 -10.59 -3.32
N LEU A 205 -13.23 -10.72 -3.83
CA LEU A 205 -12.73 -9.86 -4.90
C LEU A 205 -13.49 -10.06 -6.21
N THR A 206 -13.78 -11.30 -6.58
CA THR A 206 -14.51 -11.63 -7.81
C THR A 206 -15.94 -11.08 -7.76
N ASP A 207 -16.60 -11.20 -6.61
CA ASP A 207 -17.96 -10.68 -6.40
C ASP A 207 -18.00 -9.14 -6.46
N LEU A 208 -16.97 -8.45 -5.97
CA LEU A 208 -16.88 -6.99 -6.07
C LEU A 208 -16.72 -6.48 -7.50
N CYS A 209 -16.09 -7.27 -8.38
CA CYS A 209 -15.95 -6.96 -9.80
C CYS A 209 -17.22 -7.24 -10.60
N ALA A 210 -18.17 -8.02 -10.04
CA ALA A 210 -19.44 -8.28 -10.70
C ALA A 210 -20.36 -7.04 -10.64
N PRO A 211 -21.11 -6.74 -11.72
CA PRO A 211 -22.09 -5.66 -11.69
C PRO A 211 -23.20 -6.02 -10.69
N SER A 212 -23.23 -5.33 -9.56
CA SER A 212 -24.25 -5.47 -8.53
C SER A 212 -24.81 -4.10 -8.17
N PRO A 213 -26.12 -3.97 -7.88
CA PRO A 213 -26.66 -2.73 -7.34
C PRO A 213 -25.88 -2.34 -6.07
N ALA A 214 -25.60 -1.04 -5.94
CA ALA A 214 -24.90 -0.51 -4.79
C ALA A 214 -25.75 -0.70 -3.53
N GLU A 215 -25.53 -1.79 -2.81
CA GLU A 215 -26.07 -1.94 -1.47
C GLU A 215 -25.32 -1.00 -0.53
N ALA A 216 -26.09 -0.29 0.29
CA ALA A 216 -25.54 0.53 1.37
C ALA A 216 -24.86 -0.41 2.37
N VAL A 217 -23.54 -0.47 2.33
CA VAL A 217 -22.76 -1.18 3.34
C VAL A 217 -22.85 -0.39 4.63
N GLU A 218 -23.25 -1.04 5.72
CA GLU A 218 -23.26 -0.43 7.04
C GLU A 218 -21.86 0.11 7.40
N ALA A 219 -21.82 1.25 8.09
CA ALA A 219 -20.57 1.86 8.49
C ALA A 219 -19.82 0.92 9.47
N THR A 220 -18.68 0.40 9.04
CA THR A 220 -17.78 -0.38 9.90
C THR A 220 -17.22 0.53 11.00
N GLU A 221 -17.40 0.15 12.27
CA GLU A 221 -16.76 0.82 13.39
C GLU A 221 -15.29 0.39 13.47
N TRP A 222 -14.35 1.32 13.31
CA TRP A 222 -12.93 0.98 13.25
C TRP A 222 -12.26 1.05 14.63
N LYS A 223 -11.38 0.08 14.89
CA LYS A 223 -10.47 0.08 16.04
C LYS A 223 -9.05 0.43 15.60
N LEU A 224 -8.46 1.43 16.25
CA LEU A 224 -7.07 1.84 16.03
C LEU A 224 -6.13 0.99 16.88
N VAL A 225 -5.04 0.55 16.27
CA VAL A 225 -4.02 -0.27 16.93
C VAL A 225 -2.67 0.44 16.86
N SER A 226 -1.95 0.49 17.98
CA SER A 226 -0.59 1.02 18.04
C SER A 226 0.24 0.22 19.03
N ASN A 227 1.53 0.00 18.77
CA ASN A 227 2.45 -0.55 19.77
C ASN A 227 3.02 0.52 20.73
N ARG A 228 2.53 1.75 20.66
CA ARG A 228 2.98 2.88 21.49
C ARG A 228 1.88 3.26 22.49
N ALA A 229 2.10 2.91 23.76
CA ALA A 229 1.16 3.24 24.84
C ALA A 229 0.77 4.74 24.90
N PRO A 230 1.70 5.71 24.75
CA PRO A 230 1.32 7.13 24.74
C PRO A 230 0.36 7.51 23.60
N THR A 231 0.50 6.87 22.43
CA THR A 231 -0.40 7.09 21.29
C THR A 231 -1.78 6.54 21.59
N VAL A 232 -1.87 5.32 22.15
CA VAL A 232 -3.13 4.70 22.55
C VAL A 232 -3.85 5.56 23.60
N GLU A 233 -3.16 5.98 24.65
CA GLU A 233 -3.71 6.84 25.71
C GLU A 233 -4.24 8.17 25.15
N THR A 234 -3.46 8.80 24.26
CA THR A 234 -3.87 10.04 23.59
C THR A 234 -5.15 9.84 22.78
N LEU A 235 -5.21 8.77 21.97
CA LEU A 235 -6.37 8.47 21.13
C LEU A 235 -7.62 8.17 21.97
N VAL A 236 -7.49 7.38 23.04
CA VAL A 236 -8.60 7.10 23.96
C VAL A 236 -9.10 8.40 24.63
N SER A 237 -8.19 9.30 25.03
CA SER A 237 -8.58 10.56 25.67
C SER A 237 -9.38 11.51 24.76
N VAL A 238 -9.29 11.35 23.43
CA VAL A 238 -10.10 12.07 22.44
C VAL A 238 -11.28 11.24 21.90
N GLY A 239 -11.62 10.13 22.56
CA GLY A 239 -12.79 9.31 22.30
C GLY A 239 -12.63 8.30 21.17
N ALA A 240 -11.41 7.98 20.75
CA ALA A 240 -11.17 6.91 19.79
C ALA A 240 -11.27 5.53 20.43
N SER A 241 -11.73 4.54 19.67
CA SER A 241 -11.60 3.12 20.01
C SER A 241 -10.18 2.68 19.66
N SER A 242 -9.26 2.74 20.63
CA SER A 242 -7.84 2.45 20.42
C SER A 242 -7.31 1.44 21.43
N VAL A 243 -6.41 0.55 20.97
CA VAL A 243 -5.82 -0.50 21.80
C VAL A 243 -4.33 -0.66 21.53
N LEU A 244 -3.60 -1.11 22.55
CA LEU A 244 -2.21 -1.50 22.38
C LEU A 244 -2.12 -2.76 21.52
N ALA A 245 -1.13 -2.81 20.63
CA ALA A 245 -0.80 -4.01 19.87
C ALA A 245 -0.44 -5.13 20.87
N GLY A 246 -1.31 -6.14 20.96
CA GLY A 246 -1.05 -7.34 21.74
C GLY A 246 -0.53 -8.48 20.85
N ASN A 247 0.07 -9.49 21.48
CA ASN A 247 0.30 -10.78 20.85
C ASN A 247 -1.07 -11.47 20.66
N GLY A 248 -1.69 -11.32 19.49
CA GLY A 248 -2.96 -11.98 19.18
C GLY A 248 -4.07 -11.02 18.75
N THR A 249 -3.87 -10.36 17.62
CA THR A 249 -5.01 -10.10 16.74
C THR A 249 -5.47 -11.47 16.16
N GLY A 250 -6.70 -11.59 15.65
CA GLY A 250 -7.30 -12.90 15.32
C GLY A 250 -6.41 -13.82 14.46
N PRO A 251 -6.77 -15.10 14.22
CA PRO A 251 -5.87 -16.10 13.60
C PRO A 251 -5.28 -15.68 12.23
N HIS A 252 -5.87 -14.67 11.59
CA HIS A 252 -5.47 -14.12 10.30
C HIS A 252 -5.10 -12.64 10.37
N ALA A 253 -4.82 -12.08 11.54
CA ALA A 253 -4.43 -10.69 11.71
C ALA A 253 -3.14 -10.57 12.53
N ARG A 254 -2.31 -9.58 12.20
CA ARG A 254 -1.13 -9.22 12.97
C ARG A 254 -0.78 -7.75 12.83
N TYR A 255 -0.18 -7.17 13.86
CA TYR A 255 0.40 -5.84 13.80
C TYR A 255 1.79 -5.88 13.18
N LEU A 256 2.09 -4.94 12.29
CA LEU A 256 3.41 -4.72 11.71
C LEU A 256 3.85 -3.29 12.07
N GLY A 257 4.62 -3.15 13.16
CA GLY A 257 5.08 -1.86 13.67
C GLY A 257 6.28 -1.28 12.92
N PHE A 258 6.37 0.05 12.88
CA PHE A 258 7.55 0.79 12.42
C PHE A 258 8.49 1.20 13.56
N HIS A 259 8.02 1.03 14.80
CA HIS A 259 8.77 1.32 16.02
C HIS A 259 9.00 0.02 16.81
N PRO A 260 10.07 -0.04 17.64
CA PRO A 260 10.24 -1.15 18.57
C PRO A 260 9.00 -1.32 19.47
N ASP A 261 8.70 -2.56 19.80
CA ASP A 261 7.63 -2.87 20.75
C ASP A 261 7.98 -2.32 22.14
N ALA A 262 6.95 -1.85 22.85
CA ALA A 262 7.06 -1.28 24.19
C ALA A 262 7.28 -2.35 25.27
#